data_AF-A0A7K7M5W3-F1
#
_entry.id   AF-A0A7K7M5W3-F1
#
_cell.length_a   1.000
_cell.length_b   1.000
_cell.length_c   1.000
_cell.angle_alpha   90.00
_cell.angle_beta   90.00
_cell.angle_gamma   90.00
#
_symmetry.space_group_name_H-M   'P 1'
#
loop_
_entity.id
_entity.type
_entity.pdbx_description
1 polymer ?
#
loop_
_entity_poly.entity_id
_entity_poly.type
_entity_poly.pdbx_seq_one_letter_code
_entity_poly.pdbx_strand_id
1 'polypeptide(L)' 'QACERDQQCGAGMCCAVSLWIRSLRMCTPMGNLGDECHPLSHRVPFSGRRTHHSCPCLPGLSCLRTAHSRFRCLPAF' A
#
# COMPACT_ATOMS: atom_id res chain seq x y z
N GLN A 1 14.36 3.62 -0.26
CA GLN A 1 14.58 4.55 -1.37
C GLN A 1 13.52 5.64 -1.31
N ALA A 2 13.89 6.92 -1.45
CA ALA A 2 12.93 8.03 -1.51
C ALA A 2 12.28 8.13 -2.89
N CYS A 3 11.03 8.62 -2.96
CA CYS A 3 10.25 8.69 -4.20
C CYS A 3 9.19 9.79 -4.13
N GLU A 4 8.63 10.21 -5.27
CA GLU A 4 7.43 11.04 -5.34
C GLU A 4 6.24 10.30 -5.97
N ARG A 5 6.50 9.34 -6.87
CA ARG A 5 5.48 8.53 -7.56
C ARG A 5 5.83 7.05 -7.57
N ASP A 6 4.81 6.21 -7.73
CA ASP A 6 4.96 4.74 -7.74
C ASP A 6 5.93 4.25 -8.84
N GLN A 7 6.05 4.94 -9.98
CA GLN A 7 6.94 4.53 -11.08
C GLN A 7 8.44 4.57 -10.73
N GLN A 8 8.81 5.30 -9.68
CA GLN A 8 10.20 5.34 -9.20
C GLN A 8 10.56 4.12 -8.34
N CYS A 9 9.54 3.35 -7.94
CA CYS A 9 9.69 2.15 -7.14
C CYS A 9 9.65 0.90 -8.03
N GLY A 10 10.31 -0.16 -7.57
CA GLY A 10 10.27 -1.45 -8.25
C GLY A 10 8.93 -2.18 -8.13
N ALA A 11 8.81 -3.29 -8.86
CA ALA A 11 7.66 -4.18 -8.77
C ALA A 11 7.42 -4.62 -7.32
N GLY A 12 6.15 -4.73 -6.90
CA GLY A 12 5.84 -5.09 -5.52
C GLY A 12 5.79 -3.91 -4.54
N MET A 13 6.06 -2.68 -4.97
CA MET A 13 6.18 -1.52 -4.08
C MET A 13 5.29 -0.34 -4.50
N CYS A 14 4.97 0.53 -3.54
CA CYS A 14 4.31 1.80 -3.77
C CYS A 14 5.09 2.95 -3.13
N CYS A 15 4.86 4.18 -3.57
CA CYS A 15 5.49 5.37 -3.01
C CYS A 15 4.62 5.98 -1.89
N ALA A 16 4.79 5.52 -0.65
CA ALA A 16 3.95 5.90 0.49
C ALA A 16 4.61 6.97 1.37
N VAL A 17 3.79 7.70 2.13
CA VAL A 17 4.26 8.68 3.13
C VAL A 17 4.88 7.94 4.33
N SER A 18 6.03 8.42 4.82
CA SER A 18 6.67 7.87 6.01
C SER A 18 5.79 8.03 7.25
N LEU A 19 5.77 7.02 8.12
CA LEU A 19 5.05 7.05 9.40
C LEU A 19 5.54 8.19 10.32
N TRP A 20 6.82 8.54 10.23
CA TRP A 20 7.49 9.46 11.16
C TRP A 20 7.65 10.87 10.58
N ILE A 21 7.78 11.00 9.26
CA ILE A 21 8.13 12.26 8.59
C ILE A 21 7.16 12.49 7.44
N ARG A 22 6.13 13.32 7.64
CA ARG A 22 5.06 13.55 6.66
C ARG A 22 5.54 14.11 5.31
N SER A 23 6.66 14.86 5.32
CA SER A 23 7.27 15.41 4.11
C SER A 23 8.08 14.39 3.31
N LEU A 24 8.36 13.21 3.89
CA LEU A 24 9.15 12.17 3.25
C LEU A 24 8.25 11.06 2.72
N ARG A 25 8.51 10.66 1.47
CA ARG A 25 7.93 9.47 0.85
C ARG A 25 9.02 8.48 0.48
N MET A 26 8.69 7.21 0.63
CA MET A 26 9.63 6.11 0.41
C MET A 26 8.93 5.01 -0.36
N CYS A 27 9.71 4.27 -1.14
CA CYS A 27 9.25 3.00 -1.68
C CYS A 27 8.99 2.04 -0.52
N THR A 28 7.74 1.64 -0.39
CA THR A 28 7.22 0.78 0.67
C THR A 28 6.64 -0.47 0.01
N PRO A 29 6.89 -1.67 0.56
CA PRO A 29 6.33 -2.89 0.02
C PRO A 29 4.80 -2.90 0.09
N MET A 30 4.17 -3.54 -0.89
CA MET A 30 2.75 -3.89 -0.84
C MET A 30 2.48 -4.96 0.24
N GLY A 31 1.24 -5.02 0.73
CA GLY A 31 0.85 -5.93 1.80
C GLY A 31 0.81 -7.40 1.35
N ASN A 32 1.40 -8.29 2.15
CA ASN A 32 1.36 -9.74 2.00
C ASN A 32 0.09 -10.33 2.63
N LEU A 33 -0.12 -11.63 2.42
CA LEU A 33 -1.23 -12.36 3.01
C LEU A 33 -1.26 -12.18 4.55
N GLY A 34 -2.38 -11.70 5.05
CA GLY A 34 -2.62 -11.44 6.48
C GLY A 34 -2.21 -10.06 6.97
N ASP A 35 -1.43 -9.30 6.20
CA ASP A 35 -1.00 -7.95 6.58
C ASP A 35 -2.21 -7.01 6.69
N GLU A 36 -2.12 -6.04 7.59
CA GLU A 36 -3.12 -4.98 7.70
C GLU A 36 -3.09 -4.10 6.45
N CYS A 37 -4.28 -3.74 5.97
CA CYS A 37 -4.44 -2.95 4.77
C CYS A 37 -5.53 -1.90 4.93
N HIS A 38 -5.61 -0.97 3.99
CA HIS A 38 -6.66 0.03 3.97
C HIS A 38 -7.48 -0.09 2.67
N PRO A 39 -8.82 -0.14 2.71
CA PRO A 39 -9.66 -0.39 1.54
C PRO A 39 -9.58 0.73 0.49
N LEU A 40 -9.16 1.93 0.88
CA LEU A 40 -8.96 3.08 -0.02
C LEU A 40 -7.53 3.15 -0.59
N SER A 41 -6.66 2.18 -0.31
CA SER A 41 -5.35 2.12 -0.93
C SER A 41 -5.49 1.83 -2.44
N HIS A 42 -5.30 2.85 -3.27
CA HIS A 42 -5.30 2.71 -4.73
C HIS A 42 -4.26 1.68 -5.20
N ARG A 43 -4.60 0.95 -6.27
CA ARG A 43 -3.72 -0.03 -6.93
C ARG A 43 -2.42 0.62 -7.40
N VAL A 44 -1.36 -0.18 -7.52
CA VAL A 44 -0.07 0.22 -8.08
C VAL A 44 -0.03 -0.15 -9.58
N PRO A 45 0.51 0.70 -10.47
CA PRO A 45 1.01 2.05 -10.18
C PRO A 45 -0.14 3.06 -10.07
N PHE A 46 -0.11 3.88 -9.02
CA PHE A 46 -0.97 5.05 -8.91
C PHE A 46 -0.32 6.23 -9.66
N SER A 47 -1.07 6.88 -10.54
CA SER A 47 -0.57 8.02 -11.34
C SER A 47 -0.46 9.31 -10.53
N GLY A 48 -1.23 9.43 -9.45
CA GLY A 48 -1.16 10.54 -8.52
C GLY A 48 -0.07 10.38 -7.46
N ARG A 49 -0.06 11.29 -6.49
CA ARG A 49 0.85 11.23 -5.35
C ARG A 49 0.11 10.68 -4.14
N ARG A 50 0.63 9.62 -3.52
CA ARG A 50 0.01 9.05 -2.32
C ARG A 50 0.19 10.01 -1.14
N THR A 51 -0.89 10.17 -0.39
CA THR A 51 -0.98 10.95 0.85
C THR A 51 -1.05 10.06 2.09
N HIS A 52 -1.29 8.77 1.90
CA HIS A 52 -1.37 7.78 2.95
C HIS A 52 -0.04 7.03 3.13
N HIS A 53 0.13 6.47 4.32
CA HIS A 53 1.26 5.61 4.68
C HIS A 53 1.05 4.14 4.29
N SER A 54 -0.14 3.80 3.79
CA SER A 54 -0.51 2.43 3.41
C SER A 54 -0.33 2.17 1.91
N CYS A 55 0.35 1.07 1.57
CA CYS A 55 0.32 0.49 0.23
C CYS A 55 -0.87 -0.47 0.07
N PRO A 56 -1.31 -0.78 -1.17
CA PRO A 56 -2.28 -1.83 -1.42
C PRO A 56 -1.66 -3.21 -1.16
N CYS A 57 -2.50 -4.25 -1.16
CA CYS A 57 -2.06 -5.64 -1.13
C CYS A 57 -1.35 -6.04 -2.43
N LEU A 58 -0.52 -7.08 -2.35
CA LEU A 58 0.12 -7.70 -3.52
C LEU A 58 -0.92 -8.20 -4.54
N PRO A 59 -0.55 -8.33 -5.84
CA PRO A 59 -1.39 -8.96 -6.85
C PRO A 59 -1.89 -10.35 -6.40
N GLY A 60 -3.17 -10.64 -6.63
CA GLY A 60 -3.84 -11.87 -6.16
C GLY A 60 -4.46 -11.77 -4.76
N LEU A 61 -4.18 -10.70 -4.03
CA LEU A 61 -4.79 -10.41 -2.73
C LEU A 61 -5.75 -9.22 -2.85
N SER A 62 -6.80 -9.25 -2.03
CA SER A 62 -7.75 -8.16 -1.83
C SER A 62 -7.74 -7.70 -0.38
N CYS A 63 -7.96 -6.40 -0.17
CA CYS A 63 -8.09 -5.84 1.17
C CYS A 63 -9.50 -6.08 1.70
N LEU A 64 -9.69 -7.12 2.51
CA LEU A 64 -10.99 -7.57 2.99
C LEU A 64 -11.18 -7.24 4.47
N ARG A 65 -12.41 -6.91 4.84
CA ARG A 65 -12.79 -6.69 6.24
C ARG A 65 -12.79 -8.01 7.00
N THR A 66 -12.15 -8.02 8.16
CA THR A 66 -12.07 -9.12 9.12
C THR A 66 -12.80 -8.76 10.41
N ALA A 67 -12.74 -9.62 11.43
CA ALA A 67 -13.34 -9.35 12.74
C ALA A 67 -12.82 -8.03 13.34
N HIS A 68 -13.64 -7.39 14.18
CA HIS A 68 -13.31 -6.13 14.87
C HIS A 68 -12.96 -4.97 13.93
N SER A 69 -13.64 -4.86 12.79
CA SER A 69 -13.49 -3.74 11.82
C SER A 69 -12.08 -3.52 11.26
N ARG A 70 -11.20 -4.53 11.37
CA ARG A 70 -9.85 -4.50 10.78
C ARG A 70 -9.90 -4.98 9.35
N PHE A 71 -9.01 -4.47 8.51
CA PHE A 71 -8.88 -4.89 7.12
C PHE A 71 -7.55 -5.61 6.94
N ARG A 72 -7.58 -6.74 6.23
CA ARG A 72 -6.38 -7.54 5.95
C ARG A 72 -6.31 -7.97 4.50
N CYS A 73 -5.10 -8.16 4.00
CA CYS A 73 -4.85 -8.73 2.69
C CYS A 73 -5.18 -10.23 2.72
N LEU A 74 -6.19 -10.64 1.97
CA LEU A 74 -6.66 -12.01 1.86
C LEU A 74 -6.79 -12.42 0.39
N PRO A 75 -6.82 -13.71 0.04
CA PRO A 75 -6.96 -14.13 -1.35
C PRO A 75 -8.23 -13.56 -1.98
N ALA A 76 -8.09 -13.01 -3.19
CA ALA A 76 -9.22 -12.60 -4.00
C ALA A 76 -9.77 -13.86 -4.70
N PHE A 77 -10.78 -14.50 -4.11
CA PHE A 77 -11.47 -15.65 -4.71
C PHE A 77 -12.42 -15.19 -5.81
#